data_AF-A0A8S0PU56-F1
#
_entry.id   AF-A0A8S0PU56-F1
#
_cell.length_a   1.000
_cell.length_b   1.000
_cell.length_c   1.000
_cell.angle_alpha   90.00
_cell.angle_beta   90.00
_cell.angle_gamma   90.00
#
_symmetry.space_group_name_H-M   'P 1'
#
loop_
_entity.id
_entity.type
_entity.pdbx_description
1 polymer ?
#
loop_
_entity_poly.entity_id
_entity_poly.type
_entity_poly.pdbx_seq_one_letter_code
_entity_poly.pdbx_strand_id
1 'polypeptide(L)'
;MAHKSLVLIDRSFGYLRLVDTIMKEFGLDPTKVVVTIKYILNSDLPLITIKSDNNLLSYIVLKDMNRDPAKYPIHIEVTTTHSKKQPIAVSVDVQLNEHG
;
A
#
# COMPACT_ATOMS: atom_id res chain seq x y z
N MET A 1 -17.68 4.16 4.08
CA MET A 1 -16.68 5.23 4.29
C MET A 1 -15.32 4.63 3.99
N ALA A 2 -14.60 5.17 3.00
CA ALA A 2 -13.21 4.77 2.76
C ALA A 2 -12.35 5.34 3.90
N HIS A 3 -11.72 4.47 4.69
CA HIS A 3 -10.77 4.91 5.71
C HIS A 3 -9.55 5.48 4.98
N LYS A 4 -9.15 6.71 5.32
CA LYS A 4 -7.92 7.33 4.81
C LYS A 4 -6.88 7.30 5.93
N SER A 5 -5.79 6.58 5.72
CA SER A 5 -4.61 6.61 6.63
C SER A 5 -3.40 7.08 5.87
N LEU A 6 -2.45 7.68 6.58
CA LEU A 6 -1.20 8.17 6.00
C LEU A 6 -0.06 7.32 6.56
N VAL A 7 0.62 6.57 5.70
CA VAL A 7 1.71 5.67 6.11
C VAL A 7 3.03 6.20 5.57
N LEU A 8 3.96 6.51 6.47
CA LEU A 8 5.32 6.87 6.09
C LEU A 8 6.11 5.60 5.74
N ILE A 9 6.68 5.57 4.54
CA ILE A 9 7.49 4.45 4.05
C ILE A 9 8.89 4.99 3.78
N ASP A 10 9.90 4.31 4.31
CA ASP A 10 11.31 4.63 4.05
C ASP A 10 11.77 4.05 2.70
N ARG A 11 12.73 4.70 2.02
CA ARG A 11 13.22 4.23 0.71
C ARG A 11 13.86 2.83 0.77
N SER A 12 14.41 2.44 1.92
CA SER A 12 15.00 1.13 2.14
C SER A 12 13.97 0.08 2.59
N PHE A 13 12.66 0.34 2.49
CA PHE A 13 11.64 -0.62 2.88
C PHE A 13 11.59 -1.82 1.94
N GLY A 14 11.68 -3.01 2.51
CA GLY A 14 11.26 -4.24 1.86
C GLY A 14 9.74 -4.41 1.91
N TYR A 15 9.22 -5.22 0.99
CA TYR A 15 7.81 -5.56 0.87
C TYR A 15 7.22 -6.12 2.16
N LEU A 16 7.92 -7.02 2.83
CA LEU A 16 7.43 -7.59 4.09
C LEU A 16 7.29 -6.54 5.20
N ARG A 17 8.21 -5.57 5.27
CA ARG A 17 8.12 -4.46 6.22
C ARG A 17 6.96 -3.52 5.90
N LEU A 18 6.69 -3.32 4.60
CA LEU A 18 5.52 -2.56 4.16
C LEU A 18 4.22 -3.23 4.62
N VAL A 19 4.08 -4.53 4.37
CA VAL A 19 2.91 -5.31 4.80
C VAL A 19 2.74 -5.24 6.33
N ASP A 20 3.81 -5.44 7.10
CA ASP A 20 3.79 -5.35 8.57
C ASP A 20 3.36 -3.95 9.05
N THR A 21 3.87 -2.89 8.42
CA THR A 21 3.51 -1.50 8.77
C THR A 21 2.03 -1.23 8.49
N ILE A 22 1.53 -1.66 7.34
CA ILE A 22 0.10 -1.54 7.00
C ILE A 22 -0.74 -2.33 8.00
N MET A 23 -0.37 -3.57 8.31
CA MET A 23 -1.11 -4.38 9.28
C MET A 23 -1.16 -3.73 10.65
N LYS A 24 -0.03 -3.17 11.14
CA LYS A 24 0.03 -2.45 12.42
C LYS A 24 -0.82 -1.18 12.42
N GLU A 25 -0.71 -0.37 11.37
CA GLU A 25 -1.47 0.88 11.21
C GLU A 25 -2.98 0.64 11.29
N PHE A 26 -3.46 -0.43 10.66
CA PHE A 26 -4.88 -0.77 10.61
C PHE A 26 -5.32 -1.76 11.70
N GLY A 27 -4.44 -2.13 12.63
CA GLY A 27 -4.76 -3.11 13.68
C GLY A 27 -5.19 -4.48 13.14
N LEU A 28 -4.66 -4.88 11.98
CA LEU A 28 -5.01 -6.12 11.29
C LEU A 28 -4.26 -7.31 11.86
N ASP A 29 -4.98 -8.41 12.08
CA ASP A 29 -4.40 -9.67 12.55
C ASP A 29 -3.87 -10.49 11.35
N PRO A 30 -2.55 -10.67 11.20
CA PRO A 30 -1.95 -11.40 10.07
C PRO A 30 -2.39 -12.86 9.96
N THR A 31 -2.94 -13.45 11.03
CA THR A 31 -3.47 -14.82 11.02
C THR A 31 -4.89 -14.90 10.46
N LYS A 32 -5.61 -13.77 10.43
CA LYS A 32 -7.03 -13.68 10.07
C LYS A 32 -7.28 -12.95 8.75
N VAL A 33 -6.30 -12.21 8.25
CA VAL A 33 -6.47 -11.44 7.02
C VAL A 33 -5.28 -11.56 6.09
N VAL A 34 -5.55 -11.43 4.80
CA VAL A 34 -4.56 -11.24 3.75
C VAL A 34 -4.69 -9.82 3.23
N VAL A 35 -3.55 -9.13 3.16
CA VAL A 35 -3.44 -7.77 2.64
C VAL A 35 -2.90 -7.83 1.21
N THR A 36 -3.61 -7.21 0.28
CA THR A 36 -3.13 -6.98 -1.09
C THR A 36 -2.89 -5.49 -1.29
N ILE A 37 -1.68 -5.15 -1.70
CA ILE A 37 -1.23 -3.78 -1.91
C ILE A 37 -1.24 -3.50 -3.41
N LYS A 38 -1.91 -2.44 -3.83
CA LYS A 38 -1.95 -2.02 -5.23
C LYS A 38 -1.74 -0.52 -5.34
N TYR A 39 -1.33 -0.03 -6.50
CA TYR A 39 -1.30 1.41 -6.78
C TYR A 39 -1.94 1.72 -8.13
N ILE A 40 -2.45 2.96 -8.26
CA ILE A 40 -3.00 3.46 -9.51
C ILE A 40 -1.88 4.18 -10.27
N LEU A 41 -1.53 3.71 -11.47
CA LEU A 41 -0.59 4.43 -12.34
C LEU A 41 -1.31 5.52 -13.15
N ASN A 42 -2.49 5.17 -13.68
CA ASN A 42 -3.40 6.03 -14.42
C ASN A 42 -4.82 5.54 -14.10
N SER A 43 -5.78 6.46 -13.90
CA SER A 43 -7.18 6.14 -13.59
C SER A 43 -7.85 5.26 -14.65
N ASP A 44 -7.38 5.30 -15.89
CA ASP A 44 -7.92 4.50 -17.00
C ASP A 44 -7.34 3.08 -17.07
N LEU A 45 -6.33 2.79 -16.26
CA LEU A 45 -5.64 1.50 -16.24
C LEU A 45 -6.02 0.68 -15.00
N PRO A 46 -5.98 -0.67 -15.10
CA PRO A 46 -6.14 -1.51 -13.93
C PRO A 46 -5.07 -1.23 -12.88
N LEU A 47 -5.43 -1.41 -11.60
CA LEU A 47 -4.50 -1.24 -10.50
C LEU A 47 -3.33 -2.23 -10.61
N ILE A 48 -2.13 -1.75 -10.31
CA ILE A 48 -0.90 -2.55 -10.36
C ILE A 48 -0.60 -3.10 -8.97
N THR A 49 -0.50 -4.42 -8.86
CA THR A 49 -0.22 -5.10 -7.57
C THR A 49 1.27 -5.04 -7.22
N ILE A 50 1.57 -4.69 -5.97
CA ILE A 50 2.90 -4.82 -5.36
C ILE A 50 2.93 -6.16 -4.60
N LYS A 51 3.80 -7.08 -5.02
CA LYS A 51 3.89 -8.43 -4.43
C LYS A 51 5.32 -8.86 -4.06
N SER A 52 6.30 -7.99 -4.25
CA SER A 52 7.72 -8.25 -4.01
C SER A 52 8.51 -6.96 -3.83
N ASP A 53 9.73 -7.08 -3.30
CA ASP A 53 10.68 -5.97 -3.15
C ASP A 53 10.95 -5.27 -4.48
N ASN A 54 11.09 -6.02 -5.58
CA ASN A 54 11.31 -5.44 -6.91
C ASN A 54 10.14 -4.56 -7.35
N ASN A 55 8.89 -4.99 -7.11
CA ASN A 55 7.72 -4.19 -7.46
C ASN A 55 7.59 -2.95 -6.57
N LEU A 56 7.95 -3.09 -5.29
CA LEU A 56 7.97 -1.97 -4.35
C LEU A 56 9.03 -0.94 -4.75
N LEU A 57 10.23 -1.38 -5.12
CA LEU A 57 11.29 -0.49 -5.57
C LEU A 57 10.87 0.29 -6.83
N SER A 58 10.26 -0.37 -7.82
CA SER A 58 9.73 0.32 -9.01
C SER A 58 8.70 1.38 -8.64
N TYR A 59 7.82 1.10 -7.67
CA TYR A 59 6.85 2.07 -7.16
C TYR A 59 7.53 3.25 -6.46
N ILE A 60 8.51 3.00 -5.59
CA ILE A 60 9.26 4.06 -4.89
C ILE A 60 9.98 4.96 -5.88
N VAL A 61 10.66 4.40 -6.88
CA VAL A 61 11.35 5.18 -7.93
C VAL A 61 10.36 6.01 -8.74
N LEU A 62 9.24 5.43 -9.16
CA LEU A 62 8.17 6.14 -9.88
C LEU A 62 7.65 7.33 -9.07
N LYS A 63 7.46 7.12 -7.76
CA LYS A 63 6.97 8.14 -6.85
C LYS A 63 8.02 9.22 -6.59
N ASP A 64 9.29 8.88 -6.43
CA ASP A 64 10.38 9.86 -6.23
C ASP A 64 10.58 10.77 -7.46
N MET A 65 10.37 10.22 -8.66
CA MET A 65 10.34 11.02 -9.90
C MET A 65 9.18 12.01 -9.94
N ASN A 66 8.13 11.80 -9.14
CA ASN A 66 6.96 12.66 -9.06
C ASN A 66 6.89 13.41 -7.73
N ARG A 67 7.20 14.71 -7.75
CA ARG A 67 7.19 15.54 -6.53
C ARG A 67 5.79 15.83 -5.96
N ASP A 68 4.74 15.24 -6.55
CA ASP A 68 3.37 15.33 -6.04
C ASP A 68 3.08 14.11 -5.12
N PRO A 69 2.90 14.32 -3.80
CA PRO A 69 2.65 13.24 -2.86
C PRO A 69 1.32 12.50 -3.12
N ALA A 70 0.33 13.16 -3.74
CA ALA A 70 -0.97 12.56 -4.05
C ALA A 70 -0.92 11.66 -5.29
N LYS A 71 0.20 11.65 -6.02
CA LYS A 71 0.34 10.90 -7.25
C LYS A 71 0.66 9.43 -6.98
N TYR A 72 -0.03 8.56 -7.72
CA TYR A 72 0.04 7.12 -7.59
C TYR A 72 -0.37 6.60 -6.20
N PRO A 73 -1.62 6.88 -5.78
CA PRO A 73 -2.10 6.47 -4.46
C PRO A 73 -2.07 4.95 -4.31
N ILE A 74 -1.77 4.48 -3.10
CA ILE A 74 -1.84 3.07 -2.75
C ILE A 74 -3.26 2.73 -2.29
N HIS A 75 -3.75 1.61 -2.81
CA HIS A 75 -5.00 0.98 -2.43
C HIS A 75 -4.69 -0.32 -1.69
N ILE A 76 -5.26 -0.44 -0.49
CA ILE A 76 -5.13 -1.64 0.33
C ILE A 76 -6.44 -2.39 0.29
N GLU A 77 -6.36 -3.63 -0.19
CA GLU A 77 -7.46 -4.59 -0.12
C GLU A 77 -7.19 -5.58 1.00
N VAL A 78 -8.09 -5.65 1.96
CA VAL A 78 -8.03 -6.59 3.08
C VAL A 78 -9.07 -7.68 2.86
N THR A 79 -8.65 -8.94 2.88
CA THR A 79 -9.53 -10.11 2.73
C THR A 79 -9.43 -10.99 3.97
N THR A 80 -10.56 -11.35 4.58
CA THR A 80 -10.59 -12.27 5.74
C THR A 80 -10.35 -13.71 5.30
N THR A 81 -9.60 -14.47 6.11
CA THR A 81 -9.31 -15.89 5.86
C THR A 81 -10.49 -16.79 6.20
N HIS A 82 -11.47 -16.30 6.96
CA HIS A 82 -12.75 -16.97 7.23
C HIS A 82 -13.91 -16.32 6.45
N SER A 83 -14.40 -17.02 5.44
CA SER A 83 -15.77 -17.06 4.90
C SER A 83 -16.57 -15.74 4.73
N LYS A 84 -16.89 -15.44 3.46
CA LYS A 84 -17.76 -14.38 2.89
C LYS A 84 -17.15 -12.98 2.76
N LYS A 85 -16.70 -12.75 1.52
CA LYS A 85 -16.29 -11.49 0.88
C LYS A 85 -17.14 -10.28 1.31
N GLN A 86 -16.51 -9.35 2.00
CA GLN A 86 -16.78 -7.92 1.79
C GLN A 86 -15.42 -7.22 1.68
N PRO A 87 -15.01 -6.79 0.46
CA PRO A 87 -13.77 -6.05 0.30
C PRO A 87 -13.92 -4.69 0.97
N ILE A 88 -13.09 -4.44 1.98
CA ILE A 88 -12.97 -3.12 2.57
C ILE A 88 -11.94 -2.37 1.71
N ALA A 89 -12.41 -1.38 0.96
CA ALA A 89 -11.54 -0.49 0.19
C ALA A 89 -11.00 0.59 1.13
N VAL A 90 -9.70 0.54 1.39
CA VAL A 90 -8.96 1.53 2.18
C VAL A 90 -8.01 2.27 1.25
N SER A 91 -8.04 3.60 1.30
CA SER A 91 -7.13 4.46 0.53
C SER A 91 -6.05 4.94 1.49
N VAL A 92 -4.78 4.67 1.19
CA VAL A 92 -3.67 5.19 1.98
C VAL A 92 -2.84 6.17 1.18
N ASP A 93 -2.60 7.32 1.79
CA ASP A 93 -1.64 8.29 1.30
C ASP A 93 -0.26 7.90 1.86
N VAL A 94 0.75 7.81 1.02
CA VAL A 94 2.11 7.50 1.47
C VAL A 94 2.90 8.78 1.42
N GLN A 95 3.73 9.08 2.42
CA GLN A 95 4.80 10.08 2.29
C GLN A 95 6.16 9.41 2.49
N LEU A 96 7.14 9.80 1.67
CA LEU A 96 8.53 9.35 1.80
C LEU A 96 9.22 10.26 2.82
N ASN A 97 10.04 9.69 3.70
CA ASN A 97 10.92 10.46 4.58
C ASN A 97 12.15 10.98 3.80
N GLU A 98 12.62 12.19 4.13
CA GLU A 98 13.81 12.81 3.53
C GLU A 98 15.08 12.60 4.37
N HIS A 99 15.22 11.47 5.06
CA HIS A 99 16.39 11.20 5.90
C HIS A 99 17.11 9.92 5.49
N GLY A 100 18.23 10.09 4.78
CA GLY A 100 19.21 9.05 4.46
C GLY A 100 19.80 9.18 3.07
#